data_AF-F9EJP2-F1
#
_entry.id   AF-F9EJP2-F1
#
_cell.length_a   1.000
_cell.length_b   1.000
_cell.length_c   1.000
_cell.angle_alpha   90.00
_cell.angle_beta   90.00
_cell.angle_gamma   90.00
#
_symmetry.space_group_name_H-M   'P 1'
#
loop_
_entity.id
_entity.type
_entity.pdbx_description
1 polymer ?
#
loop_
_entity_poly.entity_id
_entity_poly.type
_entity_poly.pdbx_seq_one_letter_code
_entity_poly.pdbx_strand_id
1 'polypeptide(L)'
;WLEQSFKNADIIYILDLPKYIYKFRIIKRFIKRKLKLEISKKETLKSLLDLLKWTDKFQNENMKEIVKILEKYKEKVYLIKSKRRLKKF
;
A
#
# COMPACT_ATOMS: atom_id res chain seq x y z
N TRP A 1 14.82 -8.95 -7.57
CA TRP A 1 14.62 -7.52 -7.90
C TRP A 1 14.40 -6.65 -6.65
N LEU A 2 13.52 -7.04 -5.70
CA LEU A 2 13.25 -6.25 -4.48
C LEU A 2 14.44 -6.11 -3.52
N GLU A 3 15.18 -7.19 -3.26
CA GLU A 3 16.28 -7.17 -2.27
C GLU A 3 17.39 -6.16 -2.62
N GLN A 4 17.81 -6.09 -3.89
CA GLN A 4 18.80 -5.11 -4.34
C GLN A 4 18.29 -3.67 -4.20
N SER A 5 17.00 -3.44 -4.41
CA SER A 5 16.38 -2.13 -4.22
C SER A 5 16.42 -1.72 -2.74
N PHE A 6 16.15 -2.66 -1.83
CA PHE A 6 16.28 -2.41 -0.39
C PHE A 6 17.73 -2.18 0.04
N LYS A 7 18.67 -2.93 -0.52
CA LYS A 7 20.10 -2.75 -0.25
C LYS A 7 20.57 -1.34 -0.65
N ASN A 8 20.18 -0.86 -1.82
CA ASN A 8 20.63 0.41 -2.37
C ASN A 8 19.90 1.64 -1.82
N ALA A 9 18.72 1.47 -1.20
CA ALA A 9 17.97 2.60 -0.66
C ALA A 9 18.68 3.23 0.56
N ASP A 10 18.70 4.56 0.64
CA ASP A 10 19.17 5.28 1.83
C ASP A 10 18.15 5.22 2.97
N ILE A 11 16.86 5.34 2.62
CA ILE A 11 15.72 5.31 3.55
C ILE A 11 14.59 4.50 2.94
N ILE A 12 13.92 3.71 3.76
CA ILE A 12 12.76 2.90 3.39
C ILE A 12 11.58 3.28 4.29
N TYR A 13 10.55 3.88 3.72
CA TYR A 13 9.31 4.16 4.44
C TYR A 13 8.27 3.06 4.21
N ILE A 14 7.86 2.40 5.29
CA ILE A 14 6.74 1.46 5.25
C ILE A 14 5.49 2.19 5.73
N LEU A 15 4.50 2.29 4.85
CA LEU A 15 3.18 2.79 5.22
C LEU A 15 2.40 1.65 5.89
N ASP A 16 2.27 1.70 7.21
CA ASP A 16 1.52 0.72 8.02
C ASP A 16 0.18 1.34 8.46
N LEU A 17 -0.67 1.62 7.47
CA LEU A 17 -2.00 2.17 7.72
C LEU A 17 -2.98 1.05 8.10
N PRO A 18 -3.99 1.35 8.94
CA PRO A 18 -5.09 0.43 9.18
C PRO A 18 -5.76 -0.06 7.88
N LYS A 19 -6.09 -1.34 7.81
CA LYS A 19 -6.69 -2.00 6.61
C LYS A 19 -7.88 -1.26 6.03
N TYR A 20 -8.76 -0.73 6.88
CA TYR A 20 -9.95 0.00 6.45
C TYR A 20 -9.60 1.25 5.63
N ILE A 21 -8.43 1.88 5.88
CA ILE A 21 -7.98 3.06 5.13
C ILE A 21 -7.64 2.68 3.69
N TYR A 22 -6.97 1.54 3.47
CA TYR A 22 -6.70 1.03 2.13
C TYR A 22 -7.98 0.74 1.37
N LYS A 23 -8.89 -0.03 1.99
CA LYS A 23 -10.19 -0.37 1.40
C LYS A 23 -11.01 0.87 1.07
N PHE A 24 -11.09 1.83 1.99
CA PHE A 24 -11.76 3.10 1.76
C PHE A 24 -11.18 3.86 0.57
N ARG A 25 -9.85 3.96 0.44
CA ARG A 25 -9.19 4.66 -0.68
C ARG A 25 -9.46 3.96 -2.02
N ILE A 26 -9.47 2.63 -2.03
CA ILE A 26 -9.80 1.84 -3.22
C ILE A 26 -11.25 2.09 -3.65
N ILE A 27 -12.20 1.99 -2.71
CA ILE A 27 -13.63 2.20 -2.98
C ILE A 27 -13.89 3.65 -3.40
N LYS A 28 -13.32 4.64 -2.68
CA LYS A 28 -13.46 6.06 -3.02
C LYS A 28 -12.95 6.36 -4.43
N ARG A 29 -11.82 5.77 -4.82
CA ARG A 29 -11.26 5.90 -6.17
C ARG A 29 -12.18 5.30 -7.22
N PHE A 30 -12.72 4.10 -6.97
CA PHE A 30 -13.67 3.45 -7.87
C PHE A 30 -14.93 4.32 -8.08
N ILE A 31 -15.50 4.88 -7.01
CA ILE A 31 -16.66 5.77 -7.09
C ILE A 31 -16.34 7.01 -7.93
N LYS A 32 -15.20 7.67 -7.68
CA LYS A 32 -14.77 8.86 -8.45
C LYS A 32 -14.66 8.57 -9.95
N ARG A 33 -14.04 7.44 -10.31
CA ARG A 33 -13.89 7.00 -11.70
C ARG A 33 -15.24 6.66 -12.34
N LYS A 34 -16.14 6.02 -11.60
CA LYS A 34 -17.50 5.72 -12.08
C LYS A 34 -18.33 6.96 -12.35
N LEU A 35 -18.15 8.00 -11.55
CA LEU A 35 -18.78 9.31 -11.74
C LEU A 35 -18.07 10.16 -12.83
N LYS A 36 -17.17 9.57 -13.63
CA LYS A 36 -16.37 10.23 -14.68
C LYS A 36 -15.58 11.46 -14.21
N LEU A 37 -15.30 11.57 -12.90
CA LEU A 37 -14.44 12.62 -12.34
C LEU A 37 -12.96 12.41 -12.71
N GLU A 38 -12.62 11.23 -13.22
CA GLU A 38 -11.28 10.85 -13.67
C GLU A 38 -11.41 9.99 -14.94
N ILE A 39 -10.54 10.19 -15.93
CA ILE A 39 -10.46 9.34 -17.13
C ILE A 39 -9.93 7.96 -16.69
N SER A 40 -10.68 6.87 -16.93
CA SER A 40 -10.25 5.53 -16.55
C SER A 40 -10.61 4.47 -17.58
N LYS A 41 -9.88 3.34 -17.53
CA LYS A 41 -10.32 2.08 -18.16
C LYS A 41 -11.71 1.68 -17.62
N LYS A 42 -12.44 0.87 -18.40
CA LYS A 42 -13.72 0.28 -17.96
C LYS A 42 -13.49 -0.63 -16.74
N GLU A 43 -13.72 -0.10 -15.54
CA GLU A 43 -13.70 -0.88 -14.29
C GLU A 43 -15.10 -1.48 -14.02
N THR A 44 -15.19 -2.66 -13.41
CA THR A 44 -16.44 -3.32 -13.02
C THR A 44 -16.52 -3.51 -11.51
N LEU A 45 -17.71 -3.80 -10.98
CA LEU A 45 -17.84 -4.20 -9.57
C LEU A 45 -17.02 -5.47 -9.28
N LYS A 46 -16.94 -6.40 -10.23
CA LYS A 46 -16.08 -7.58 -10.12
C LYS A 46 -14.61 -7.20 -9.94
N SER A 47 -14.07 -6.29 -10.77
CA SER A 47 -12.68 -5.84 -10.62
C SER A 47 -12.41 -5.12 -9.29
N LEU A 48 -13.41 -4.42 -8.74
CA LEU A 48 -13.32 -3.82 -7.41
C LEU A 48 -13.21 -4.90 -6.33
N LEU A 49 -14.08 -5.92 -6.37
CA LEU A 49 -14.05 -7.02 -5.41
C LEU A 49 -12.75 -7.82 -5.48
N ASP A 50 -12.27 -8.10 -6.68
CA ASP A 50 -11.00 -8.81 -6.90
C ASP A 50 -9.81 -8.00 -6.34
N LEU A 51 -9.81 -6.68 -6.54
CA LEU A 51 -8.78 -5.80 -5.98
C LEU A 51 -8.83 -5.73 -4.44
N LEU A 52 -10.04 -5.72 -3.85
CA LEU A 52 -10.19 -5.74 -2.40
C LEU A 52 -9.68 -7.08 -1.81
N LYS A 53 -10.03 -8.21 -2.43
CA LYS A 53 -9.50 -9.54 -2.04
C LYS A 53 -7.99 -9.61 -2.17
N TRP A 54 -7.45 -9.11 -3.29
CA TRP A 54 -6.00 -9.05 -3.49
C TRP A 54 -5.32 -8.17 -2.45
N THR A 55 -5.93 -7.04 -2.09
CA THR A 55 -5.40 -6.15 -1.04
C THR A 55 -5.35 -6.85 0.31
N ASP A 56 -6.38 -7.61 0.67
CA ASP A 56 -6.39 -8.39 1.91
C ASP A 56 -5.29 -9.47 1.91
N LYS A 57 -5.14 -10.20 0.80
CA LYS A 57 -4.07 -11.19 0.63
C LYS A 57 -2.70 -10.55 0.76
N PHE A 58 -2.45 -9.46 0.03
CA PHE A 58 -1.19 -8.73 0.06
C PHE A 58 -0.81 -8.29 1.48
N GLN A 59 -1.77 -7.72 2.23
CA GLN A 59 -1.52 -7.26 3.59
C GLN A 59 -1.27 -8.40 4.58
N ASN A 60 -1.93 -9.56 4.39
CA ASN A 60 -1.82 -10.69 5.31
C ASN A 60 -0.61 -11.59 5.06
N GLU A 61 -0.16 -11.66 3.81
CA GLU A 61 0.89 -12.58 3.36
C GLU A 61 2.12 -11.80 2.89
N ASN A 62 2.04 -11.14 1.73
CA ASN A 62 3.20 -10.51 1.09
C ASN A 62 3.84 -9.42 1.95
N MET A 63 3.05 -8.59 2.63
CA MET A 63 3.57 -7.54 3.49
C MET A 63 4.35 -8.10 4.68
N LYS A 64 3.93 -9.25 5.25
CA LYS A 64 4.66 -9.90 6.34
C LYS A 64 6.02 -10.41 5.86
N GLU A 65 6.08 -10.96 4.65
CA GLU A 65 7.33 -11.40 4.03
C GLU A 65 8.26 -10.22 3.74
N ILE A 66 7.74 -9.13 3.19
CA ILE A 66 8.51 -7.90 2.95
C ILE A 66 9.09 -7.35 4.26
N VAL A 67 8.29 -7.32 5.34
CA VAL A 67 8.78 -6.88 6.66
C VAL A 67 9.95 -7.75 7.13
N LYS A 68 9.86 -9.08 7.01
CA LYS A 68 10.96 -9.99 7.37
C LYS A 68 12.23 -9.73 6.57
N ILE A 69 12.12 -9.46 5.27
CA ILE A 69 13.29 -9.11 4.44
C ILE A 69 13.90 -7.79 4.91
N LEU A 70 13.05 -6.81 5.27
CA LEU A 70 13.47 -5.49 5.72
C LEU A 70 14.06 -5.47 7.13
N GLU A 71 13.91 -6.53 7.94
CA GLU A 71 14.60 -6.65 9.23
C GLU A 71 16.13 -6.55 9.09
N LYS A 72 16.69 -7.01 7.96
CA LYS A 72 18.11 -6.88 7.62
C LYS A 72 18.57 -5.42 7.45
N TYR A 73 17.63 -4.49 7.26
CA TYR A 73 17.85 -3.08 6.95
C TYR A 73 17.13 -2.17 7.95
N LYS A 74 16.86 -2.66 9.16
CA LYS A 74 16.01 -2.00 10.17
C LYS A 74 16.46 -0.57 10.51
N GLU A 75 17.74 -0.27 10.40
CA GLU A 75 18.35 1.03 10.66
C GLU A 75 17.88 2.12 9.69
N LYS A 76 17.49 1.72 8.48
CA LYS A 76 16.96 2.64 7.45
C LYS A 76 15.47 2.48 7.19
N VAL A 77 14.77 1.69 7.99
CA VAL A 77 13.33 1.41 7.84
C VAL A 77 12.51 2.22 8.83
N TYR A 78 11.54 2.98 8.33
CA TYR A 78 10.65 3.83 9.13
C TYR A 78 9.18 3.45 8.93
N LEU A 79 8.52 3.06 10.01
CA LEU A 79 7.09 2.73 10.02
C LEU A 79 6.22 3.98 10.16
N ILE A 80 5.44 4.28 9.13
CA ILE A 80 4.50 5.40 9.10
C ILE A 80 3.08 4.88 9.27
N LYS A 81 2.55 5.06 10.48
CA LYS A 81 1.19 4.64 10.85
C LYS A 81 0.10 5.69 10.61
N SER A 82 0.48 6.94 10.32
CA SER A 82 -0.47 8.01 10.02
C SER A 82 0.16 9.17 9.26
N LYS A 83 -0.68 9.92 8.51
CA LYS A 83 -0.27 11.15 7.82
C LYS A 83 0.36 12.19 8.75
N ARG A 84 0.00 12.20 10.04
CA ARG A 84 0.55 13.15 11.02
C ARG A 84 2.04 12.92 11.29
N ARG A 85 2.53 11.68 11.12
CA ARG A 85 3.96 11.34 11.31
C ARG A 85 4.85 11.69 10.12
N LEU A 86 4.29 11.90 8.93
CA LEU A 86 5.05 12.30 7.72
C LEU A 86 5.62 13.72 7.81
N LYS A 87 5.08 14.60 8.67
CA LYS A 87 5.56 15.99 8.81
C LYS A 87 6.79 16.15 9.71
N LYS A 88 7.32 15.05 10.27
CA LYS A 88 8.42 15.05 11.25
C LYS A 88 9.76 14.56 10.68
N PHE A 89 9.79 14.19 9.40
CA PHE A 89 10.96 13.80 8.62
C PHE A 89 11.03 14.71 7.41
#